data_AF-A0A4D4L838-F1
#
_entry.id   AF-A0A4D4L838-F1
#
_cell.length_a   1.000
_cell.length_b   1.000
_cell.length_c   1.000
_cell.angle_alpha   90.00
_cell.angle_beta   90.00
_cell.angle_gamma   90.00
#
_symmetry.space_group_name_H-M   'P 1'
#
loop_
_entity.id
_entity.type
_entity.pdbx_description
1 polymer ?
#
loop_
_entity_poly.entity_id
_entity_poly.type
_entity_poly.pdbx_seq_one_letter_code
_entity_poly.pdbx_strand_id
1 'polypeptide(L)'
;MAEAIAAAYPVVRVDVNSAFLAAFHTLADEKNQPWEKVLGVDARFSASGQISKGLATYVRAVWDRVGADLFSRAAAEPRTVLFLHDAGLLARYWDEGGRDLLVKLQAAARRPADAPHGLWLLSPVETRSQLPHLDGRTVECIGGDGERTHLDSAFLDTLAAG
;
A
#
# COMPACT_ATOMS: atom_id res chain seq x y z
N MET A 1 -4.10 15.75 -1.98
CA MET A 1 -2.76 15.63 -1.35
C MET A 1 -1.85 14.68 -2.13
N ALA A 2 -2.17 13.38 -2.26
CA ALA A 2 -1.31 12.43 -2.97
C ALA A 2 -1.02 12.82 -4.44
N GLU A 3 -2.04 13.25 -5.18
CA GLU A 3 -1.87 13.76 -6.54
C GLU A 3 -0.91 14.95 -6.61
N ALA A 4 -1.05 15.90 -5.69
CA ALA A 4 -0.23 17.09 -5.66
C ALA A 4 1.25 16.75 -5.31
N ILE A 5 1.49 15.82 -4.37
CA ILE A 5 2.84 15.29 -4.09
C ILE A 5 3.42 14.64 -5.36
N ALA A 6 2.65 13.80 -6.05
CA ALA A 6 3.13 13.13 -7.26
C ALA A 6 3.39 14.08 -8.42
N ALA A 7 2.70 15.24 -8.48
CA ALA A 7 2.98 16.28 -9.45
C ALA A 7 4.28 17.05 -9.12
N ALA A 8 4.59 17.21 -7.83
CA ALA A 8 5.75 17.99 -7.37
C ALA A 8 7.07 17.19 -7.32
N TYR A 9 7.01 15.85 -7.29
CA TYR A 9 8.18 14.99 -7.13
C TYR A 9 8.22 13.89 -8.19
N PRO A 10 9.43 13.42 -8.60
CA PRO A 10 9.59 12.35 -9.58
C PRO A 10 9.28 10.97 -8.95
N VAL A 11 8.01 10.73 -8.65
CA VAL A 11 7.53 9.49 -8.02
C VAL A 11 6.44 8.84 -8.86
N VAL A 12 6.39 7.51 -8.85
CA VAL A 12 5.30 6.74 -9.44
C VAL A 12 4.21 6.55 -8.39
N ARG A 13 3.14 7.32 -8.53
CA ARG A 13 1.99 7.27 -7.62
C ARG A 13 1.20 5.99 -7.77
N VAL A 14 0.83 5.39 -6.64
CA VAL A 14 0.03 4.18 -6.55
C VAL A 14 -1.04 4.34 -5.47
N ASP A 15 -2.30 4.29 -5.89
CA ASP A 15 -3.43 4.03 -5.00
C ASP A 15 -3.49 2.52 -4.73
N VAL A 16 -3.11 2.12 -3.52
CA VAL A 16 -2.99 0.70 -3.16
C VAL A 16 -4.35 0.04 -3.07
N ASN A 17 -5.35 0.73 -2.54
CA ASN A 17 -6.71 0.23 -2.44
C ASN A 17 -7.30 -0.04 -3.84
N SER A 18 -7.17 0.92 -4.76
CA SER A 18 -7.64 0.78 -6.13
C SER A 18 -6.92 -0.35 -6.87
N ALA A 19 -5.59 -0.47 -6.72
CA ALA A 19 -4.82 -1.55 -7.32
C ALA A 19 -5.26 -2.93 -6.79
N PHE A 20 -5.47 -3.05 -5.49
CA PHE A 20 -5.97 -4.28 -4.88
C PHE A 20 -7.37 -4.62 -5.36
N LEU A 21 -8.32 -3.68 -5.33
CA LEU A 21 -9.70 -3.92 -5.76
C LEU A 21 -9.77 -4.32 -7.23
N ALA A 22 -8.99 -3.68 -8.10
CA ALA A 22 -8.90 -4.06 -9.51
C ALA A 22 -8.43 -5.52 -9.67
N ALA A 23 -7.31 -5.89 -9.00
CA ALA A 23 -6.80 -7.25 -9.04
C ALA A 23 -7.76 -8.28 -8.42
N PHE A 24 -8.51 -7.88 -7.38
CA PHE A 24 -9.51 -8.71 -6.73
C PHE A 24 -10.71 -8.97 -7.65
N HIS A 25 -11.24 -7.93 -8.31
CA HIS A 25 -12.29 -8.07 -9.31
C HIS A 25 -11.86 -8.98 -10.46
N THR A 26 -10.66 -8.76 -11.02
CA THR A 26 -10.13 -9.62 -12.09
C THR A 26 -10.05 -11.08 -11.66
N LEU A 27 -9.54 -11.36 -10.45
CA LEU A 27 -9.47 -12.73 -9.95
C LEU A 27 -10.88 -13.32 -9.72
N ALA A 28 -11.84 -12.53 -9.25
CA ALA A 28 -13.25 -12.91 -9.07
C ALA A 28 -13.85 -13.39 -10.38
N ASP A 29 -13.66 -12.62 -11.44
CA ASP A 29 -14.15 -12.92 -12.78
C ASP A 29 -13.49 -14.20 -13.32
N GLU A 30 -12.16 -14.34 -13.22
CA GLU A 30 -11.44 -15.55 -13.66
C GLU A 30 -11.90 -16.83 -12.97
N LYS A 31 -12.32 -16.73 -11.70
CA LYS A 31 -12.81 -17.86 -10.90
C LYS A 31 -14.32 -18.03 -10.98
N ASN A 32 -15.00 -17.25 -11.83
CA ASN A 32 -16.47 -17.21 -11.95
C ASN A 32 -17.15 -17.03 -10.59
N GLN A 33 -16.57 -16.20 -9.73
CA GLN A 33 -17.13 -15.90 -8.41
C GLN A 33 -17.94 -14.60 -8.46
N PRO A 34 -19.26 -14.65 -8.20
CA PRO A 34 -20.07 -13.44 -8.10
C PRO A 34 -19.53 -12.49 -7.04
N TRP A 35 -19.40 -11.21 -7.40
CA TRP A 35 -18.81 -10.21 -6.51
C TRP A 35 -19.59 -10.06 -5.20
N GLU A 36 -20.91 -10.20 -5.22
CA GLU A 36 -21.77 -10.14 -4.03
C GLU A 36 -21.44 -11.27 -3.04
N LYS A 37 -21.00 -12.44 -3.52
CA LYS A 37 -20.55 -13.52 -2.64
C LYS A 37 -19.22 -13.18 -1.99
N VAL A 38 -18.30 -12.57 -2.75
CA VAL A 38 -17.02 -12.09 -2.21
C VAL A 38 -17.27 -11.06 -1.11
N LEU A 39 -18.09 -10.04 -1.39
CA LEU A 39 -18.51 -9.04 -0.40
C LEU A 39 -19.20 -9.67 0.81
N GLY A 40 -20.05 -10.68 0.59
CA GLY A 40 -20.72 -11.38 1.69
C GLY A 40 -19.75 -12.14 2.59
N VAL A 41 -18.66 -12.69 2.06
CA VAL A 41 -17.62 -13.35 2.88
C VAL A 41 -16.76 -12.31 3.59
N ASP A 42 -16.42 -11.22 2.94
CA ASP A 42 -15.66 -10.11 3.53
C ASP A 42 -16.45 -9.37 4.64
N ALA A 43 -17.76 -9.17 4.45
CA ALA A 43 -18.63 -8.59 5.47
C ALA A 43 -18.68 -9.48 6.74
N ARG A 44 -18.69 -10.81 6.58
CA ARG A 44 -18.60 -11.73 7.72
C ARG A 44 -17.27 -11.62 8.45
N PHE A 45 -16.16 -11.45 7.72
CA PHE A 45 -14.86 -11.18 8.33
C PHE A 45 -14.91 -9.89 9.16
N SER A 46 -15.50 -8.81 8.63
CA SER A 46 -15.66 -7.56 9.39
C SER A 46 -16.44 -7.75 10.70
N ALA A 47 -17.48 -8.59 10.69
CA ALA A 47 -18.31 -8.83 11.85
C ALA A 47 -17.67 -9.78 12.87
N SER A 48 -16.92 -10.79 12.41
CA SER A 48 -16.36 -11.84 13.28
C SER A 48 -14.91 -11.59 13.70
N GLY A 49 -14.18 -10.73 12.97
CA GLY A 49 -12.73 -10.60 13.08
C GLY A 49 -11.94 -11.82 12.59
N GLN A 50 -12.62 -12.84 12.05
CA GLN A 50 -12.01 -14.10 11.61
C GLN A 50 -12.18 -14.27 10.10
N ILE A 51 -11.06 -14.28 9.39
CA ILE A 51 -11.06 -14.51 7.95
C ILE A 51 -11.29 -15.99 7.63
N SER A 52 -12.13 -16.27 6.64
CA SER A 52 -12.31 -17.65 6.16
C SER A 52 -11.07 -18.12 5.38
N LYS A 53 -10.76 -19.41 5.42
CA LYS A 53 -9.65 -20.00 4.64
C LYS A 53 -9.75 -19.69 3.14
N GLY A 54 -10.97 -19.67 2.61
CA GLY A 54 -11.24 -19.34 1.21
C GLY A 54 -10.85 -17.90 0.89
N LEU A 55 -11.34 -16.94 1.68
CA LEU A 55 -11.01 -15.53 1.50
C LEU A 55 -9.51 -15.26 1.70
N ALA A 56 -8.89 -15.86 2.73
CA ALA A 56 -7.46 -15.68 2.99
C ALA A 56 -6.58 -16.15 1.81
N THR A 57 -6.88 -17.32 1.24
CA THR A 57 -6.19 -17.82 0.04
C THR A 57 -6.34 -16.85 -1.13
N TYR A 58 -7.53 -16.28 -1.27
CA TYR A 58 -7.85 -15.37 -2.36
C TYR A 58 -7.11 -14.04 -2.25
N VAL A 59 -7.17 -13.43 -1.07
CA VAL A 59 -6.51 -12.18 -0.73
C VAL A 59 -5.00 -12.28 -0.93
N ARG A 60 -4.38 -13.40 -0.51
CA ARG A 60 -2.95 -13.66 -0.76
C ARG A 60 -2.63 -13.64 -2.26
N ALA A 61 -3.44 -14.32 -3.07
CA ALA A 61 -3.26 -14.33 -4.53
C ALA A 61 -3.44 -12.94 -5.16
N VAL A 62 -4.33 -12.11 -4.61
CA VAL A 62 -4.48 -10.71 -5.03
C VAL A 62 -3.21 -9.91 -4.68
N TRP A 63 -2.68 -10.06 -3.47
CA TRP A 63 -1.43 -9.39 -3.07
C TRP A 63 -0.22 -9.83 -3.89
N ASP A 64 -0.14 -11.10 -4.29
CA ASP A 64 0.91 -11.58 -5.19
C ASP A 64 0.85 -10.85 -6.55
N ARG A 65 -0.36 -10.65 -7.10
CA ARG A 65 -0.58 -9.90 -8.35
C ARG A 65 -0.23 -8.42 -8.22
N VAL A 66 -0.71 -7.77 -7.15
CA VAL A 66 -0.39 -6.37 -6.86
C VAL A 66 1.11 -6.21 -6.69
N GLY A 67 1.75 -7.08 -5.91
CA GLY A 67 3.20 -7.05 -5.71
C GLY A 67 3.97 -7.18 -7.03
N ALA A 68 3.61 -8.15 -7.87
CA ALA A 68 4.22 -8.32 -9.18
C ALA A 68 4.08 -7.07 -10.07
N ASP A 69 2.90 -6.44 -10.09
CA ASP A 69 2.67 -5.19 -10.81
C ASP A 69 3.53 -4.04 -10.27
N LEU A 70 3.60 -3.87 -8.94
CA LEU A 70 4.41 -2.82 -8.32
C LEU A 70 5.90 -2.99 -8.61
N PHE A 71 6.43 -4.21 -8.51
CA PHE A 71 7.82 -4.49 -8.86
C PHE A 71 8.08 -4.29 -10.36
N SER A 72 7.14 -4.66 -11.23
CA SER A 72 7.23 -4.43 -12.66
C SER A 72 7.30 -2.94 -12.99
N ARG A 73 6.40 -2.12 -12.42
CA ARG A 73 6.42 -0.65 -12.56
C ARG A 73 7.73 -0.05 -12.09
N ALA A 74 8.23 -0.53 -10.96
CA ALA A 74 9.48 -0.06 -10.37
C ALA A 74 10.72 -0.43 -11.21
N ALA A 75 10.67 -1.55 -11.93
CA ALA A 75 11.75 -2.01 -12.78
C ALA A 75 11.71 -1.44 -14.21
N ALA A 76 10.58 -0.83 -14.62
CA ALA A 76 10.40 -0.27 -15.95
C ALA A 76 11.38 0.88 -16.24
N GLU A 77 11.69 1.69 -15.22
CA GLU A 77 12.64 2.80 -15.33
C GLU A 77 13.69 2.74 -14.20
N PRO A 78 14.97 3.09 -14.49
CA PRO A 78 15.98 3.19 -13.46
C PRO A 78 15.60 4.19 -12.39
N ARG A 79 15.94 3.87 -11.14
CA ARG A 79 15.78 4.78 -9.99
C ARG A 79 14.32 5.15 -9.66
N THR A 80 13.36 4.35 -10.11
CA THR A 80 11.94 4.57 -9.80
C THR A 80 11.67 4.55 -8.31
N VAL A 81 11.00 5.60 -7.82
CA VAL A 81 10.48 5.71 -6.46
C VAL A 81 8.98 5.46 -6.50
N LEU A 82 8.49 4.43 -5.80
CA LEU A 82 7.06 4.20 -5.65
C LEU A 82 6.50 5.08 -4.54
N PHE A 83 5.38 5.74 -4.80
CA PHE A 83 4.63 6.51 -3.80
C PHE A 83 3.27 5.88 -3.56
N LEU A 84 3.16 5.12 -2.47
CA LEU A 84 1.96 4.43 -2.05
C LEU A 84 1.07 5.36 -1.23
N HIS A 85 -0.21 5.43 -1.58
CA HIS A 85 -1.25 6.08 -0.80
C HIS A 85 -2.51 5.22 -0.76
N ASP A 86 -3.47 5.62 0.08
CA ASP A 86 -4.73 4.89 0.31
C ASP A 86 -4.46 3.40 0.56
N ALA A 87 -3.70 3.13 1.62
CA ALA A 87 -3.13 1.82 1.92
C ALA A 87 -3.91 1.03 2.99
N GLY A 88 -5.17 1.41 3.26
CA GLY A 88 -6.00 0.76 4.30
C GLY A 88 -6.19 -0.74 4.07
N LEU A 89 -6.26 -1.20 2.82
CA LEU A 89 -6.41 -2.63 2.53
C LEU A 89 -5.16 -3.45 2.91
N LEU A 90 -3.96 -2.85 2.93
CA LEU A 90 -2.78 -3.53 3.49
C LEU A 90 -3.00 -3.85 4.96
N ALA A 91 -3.56 -2.91 5.74
CA ALA A 91 -3.83 -3.12 7.17
C ALA A 91 -5.01 -4.06 7.43
N ARG A 92 -6.06 -3.96 6.61
CA ARG A 92 -7.23 -4.86 6.68
C ARG A 92 -6.82 -6.33 6.52
N TYR A 93 -5.94 -6.59 5.55
CA TYR A 93 -5.46 -7.94 5.20
C TYR A 93 -3.99 -8.15 5.57
N TRP A 94 -3.60 -7.59 6.72
CA TRP A 94 -2.21 -7.52 7.15
C TRP A 94 -1.56 -8.90 7.21
N ASP A 95 -2.27 -9.86 7.80
CA ASP A 95 -1.79 -11.23 8.05
C ASP A 95 -2.01 -12.15 6.82
N GLU A 96 -2.71 -11.66 5.79
CA GLU A 96 -2.98 -12.34 4.53
C GLU A 96 -2.14 -11.81 3.36
N GLY A 97 -0.97 -11.25 3.67
CA GLY A 97 0.03 -10.85 2.67
C GLY A 97 0.24 -9.34 2.56
N GLY A 98 -0.61 -8.52 3.18
CA GLY A 98 -0.41 -7.07 3.23
C GLY A 98 0.92 -6.69 3.88
N ARG A 99 1.23 -7.27 5.05
CA ARG A 99 2.52 -7.07 5.73
C ARG A 99 3.69 -7.55 4.87
N ASP A 100 3.58 -8.75 4.31
CA ASP A 100 4.67 -9.37 3.54
C ASP A 100 5.02 -8.55 2.31
N LEU A 101 4.02 -8.02 1.61
CA LEU A 101 4.23 -7.11 0.48
C LEU A 101 4.96 -5.84 0.92
N LEU A 102 4.48 -5.19 1.99
CA LEU A 102 5.10 -3.96 2.49
C LEU A 102 6.56 -4.19 2.92
N VAL A 103 6.84 -5.27 3.65
CA VAL A 103 8.20 -5.63 4.07
C VAL A 103 9.11 -5.88 2.87
N LYS A 104 8.62 -6.58 1.84
CA LYS A 104 9.39 -6.82 0.59
C LYS A 104 9.73 -5.51 -0.12
N LEU A 105 8.76 -4.61 -0.26
CA LEU A 105 8.97 -3.30 -0.90
C LEU A 105 9.96 -2.45 -0.09
N GLN A 106 9.84 -2.41 1.24
CA GLN A 106 10.77 -1.70 2.10
C GLN A 106 12.19 -2.26 2.02
N ALA A 107 12.33 -3.59 2.03
CA ALA A 107 13.63 -4.25 1.93
C ALA A 107 14.33 -3.93 0.60
N ALA A 108 13.59 -3.92 -0.51
CA ALA A 108 14.10 -3.55 -1.82
C ALA A 108 14.48 -2.05 -1.88
N ALA A 109 13.60 -1.15 -1.42
CA ALA A 109 13.83 0.29 -1.41
C ALA A 109 15.05 0.73 -0.57
N ARG A 110 15.46 -0.07 0.41
CA ARG A 110 16.66 0.19 1.22
C ARG A 110 17.97 -0.21 0.51
N ARG A 111 17.90 -0.82 -0.68
CA ARG A 111 19.06 -1.26 -1.46
C ARG A 111 19.07 -0.54 -2.80
N PRO A 112 20.04 0.37 -3.05
CA PRO A 112 20.05 1.20 -4.25
C PRO A 112 20.07 0.44 -5.60
N ALA A 113 20.53 -0.82 -5.58
CA ALA A 113 20.61 -1.69 -6.75
C ALA A 113 19.33 -2.49 -7.04
N ASP A 114 18.42 -2.58 -6.06
CA ASP A 114 17.15 -3.30 -6.21
C ASP A 114 16.04 -2.32 -6.66
N ALA A 115 14.96 -2.87 -7.22
CA ALA A 115 13.75 -2.12 -7.55
C ALA A 115 12.65 -2.42 -6.50
N PRO A 116 11.91 -1.41 -6.00
CA PRO A 116 12.07 0.02 -6.29
C PRO A 116 13.32 0.62 -5.68
N HIS A 117 13.81 1.71 -6.28
CA HIS A 117 14.96 2.46 -5.77
C HIS A 117 14.63 3.27 -4.51
N GLY A 118 13.34 3.59 -4.33
CA GLY A 118 12.83 4.23 -3.14
C GLY A 118 11.35 3.90 -2.94
N LEU A 119 10.88 4.03 -1.71
CA LEU A 119 9.49 3.80 -1.34
C LEU A 119 9.03 4.93 -0.43
N TRP A 120 8.00 5.63 -0.85
CA TRP A 120 7.25 6.57 -0.03
C TRP A 120 5.89 5.95 0.29
N LEU A 121 5.49 5.98 1.55
CA LEU A 121 4.16 5.56 2.00
C LEU A 121 3.51 6.73 2.72
N LEU A 122 2.35 7.16 2.22
CA LEU A 122 1.54 8.14 2.92
C LEU A 122 0.78 7.45 4.06
N SER A 123 1.13 7.78 5.29
CA SER A 123 0.51 7.25 6.51
C SER A 123 -0.08 8.42 7.30
N PRO A 124 -1.42 8.49 7.43
CA PRO A 124 -2.07 9.47 8.31
C PRO A 124 -1.67 9.20 9.77
N VAL A 125 -1.38 10.28 10.51
CA VAL A 125 -1.13 10.23 11.97
C VAL A 125 -1.83 11.43 12.63
N GLU A 126 -2.36 11.26 13.83
CA GLU A 126 -2.99 12.37 14.57
C GLU A 126 -1.94 13.28 15.25
N THR A 127 -0.79 12.73 15.62
CA THR A 127 0.27 13.44 16.34
C THR A 127 1.65 13.09 15.79
N ARG A 128 2.59 14.05 15.82
CA ARG A 128 3.96 13.84 15.32
C ARG A 128 4.75 12.78 16.12
N SER A 129 4.36 12.53 17.37
CA SER A 129 4.97 11.53 18.24
C SER A 129 4.57 10.09 17.88
N GLN A 130 3.49 9.90 17.12
CA GLN A 130 3.07 8.55 16.72
C GLN A 130 4.02 7.97 15.68
N LEU A 131 4.28 6.67 15.82
CA LEU A 131 4.91 5.92 14.76
C LEU A 131 3.96 5.86 13.54
N PRO A 132 4.50 5.89 12.31
CA PRO A 132 3.71 5.64 11.12
C PRO A 132 2.98 4.31 11.24
N HIS A 133 1.69 4.32 10.93
CA HIS A 133 0.84 3.14 11.01
C HIS A 133 -0.26 3.18 9.96
N LEU A 134 -0.82 2.01 9.69
CA LEU A 134 -2.00 1.82 8.84
C LEU A 134 -3.04 1.09 9.69
N ASP A 135 -4.15 1.74 10.03
CA ASP A 135 -5.22 1.19 10.88
C ASP A 135 -4.71 0.42 12.12
N GLY A 136 -3.81 1.06 12.88
CA GLY A 136 -3.19 0.49 14.08
C GLY A 136 -2.04 -0.50 13.83
N ARG A 137 -1.76 -0.89 12.57
CA ARG A 137 -0.60 -1.70 12.21
C ARG A 137 0.63 -0.81 12.00
N THR A 138 1.63 -0.97 12.85
CA THR A 138 2.88 -0.20 12.75
C THR A 138 3.61 -0.50 11.46
N VAL A 139 4.05 0.55 10.76
CA VAL A 139 4.95 0.45 9.61
C VAL A 139 6.38 0.53 10.12
N GLU A 140 7.20 -0.45 9.74
CA GLU A 140 8.58 -0.57 10.22
C GLU A 140 9.50 0.49 9.58
N CYS A 141 9.83 1.54 10.32
CA CYS A 141 10.86 2.52 9.93
C CYS A 141 12.14 2.27 10.74
N ILE A 142 13.31 2.35 10.10
CA ILE A 142 14.59 2.34 10.81
C ILE A 142 14.67 3.64 11.62
N GLY A 143 14.97 3.53 12.92
CA GLY A 143 15.04 4.68 13.83
C GLY A 143 16.02 5.74 13.35
N GLY A 144 15.63 7.02 13.47
CA GLY A 144 16.37 8.19 13.00
C GLY A 144 15.52 9.09 12.10
N ASP A 145 16.06 10.26 11.74
CA ASP A 145 15.35 11.31 11.01
C ASP A 145 15.29 11.07 9.48
N GLY A 146 15.83 9.93 9.00
CA GLY A 146 16.05 9.69 7.56
C GLY A 146 14.89 9.01 6.81
N GLU A 147 14.04 8.23 7.48
CA GLU A 147 12.97 7.45 6.81
C GLU A 147 11.55 8.01 7.04
N ARG A 148 11.43 9.16 7.72
CA ARG A 148 10.13 9.76 8.05
C ARG A 148 10.17 11.26 7.87
N THR A 149 9.10 11.81 7.30
CA THR A 149 8.87 13.25 7.23
C THR A 149 7.40 13.55 7.54
N HIS A 150 7.13 14.65 8.22
CA HIS A 150 5.76 15.08 8.52
C HIS A 150 5.31 16.09 7.48
N LEU A 151 4.18 15.80 6.83
CA LEU A 151 3.53 16.71 5.91
C LEU A 151 2.50 17.52 6.73
N ASP A 152 2.81 18.77 7.03
CA ASP A 152 1.93 19.67 7.76
C ASP A 152 1.24 20.69 6.84
N SER A 153 0.36 21.52 7.40
CA SER A 153 -0.38 22.53 6.64
C SER A 153 0.56 23.49 5.89
N ALA A 154 1.71 23.85 6.46
CA ALA A 154 2.67 24.75 5.79
C ALA A 154 3.30 24.09 4.56
N PHE A 155 3.59 22.79 4.63
CA PHE A 155 4.01 22.02 3.47
C PHE A 155 2.93 22.01 2.39
N LEU A 156 1.66 21.80 2.77
CA LEU A 156 0.54 21.81 1.83
C LEU A 156 0.31 23.18 1.18
N ASP A 157 0.45 24.26 1.95
CA ASP A 157 0.34 25.63 1.45
C ASP A 157 1.46 25.92 0.42
N THR A 158 2.69 25.47 0.72
CA THR A 158 3.82 25.59 -0.22
C THR A 158 3.54 24.82 -1.51
N LEU A 159 2.95 23.65 -1.39
CA LEU A 159 2.67 22.76 -2.51
C LEU A 159 1.46 23.21 -3.35
N ALA A 160 0.54 24.00 -2.77
CA ALA A 160 -0.58 24.63 -3.46
C ALA A 160 -0.22 25.98 -4.11
N ALA A 161 0.88 26.61 -3.69
CA ALA A 161 1.37 27.88 -4.22
C ALA A 161 2.30 27.72 -5.44
N GLY A 162 2.74 26.49 -5.74
CA GLY A 162 3.51 26.12 -6.94
C GLY A 162 2.62 25.56 -8.05
#